data_AF-A0A0G0L0V8-F1
#
_entry.id   AF-A0A0G0L0V8-F1
#
_cell.length_a   1.000
_cell.length_b   1.000
_cell.length_c   1.000
_cell.angle_alpha   90.00
_cell.angle_beta   90.00
_cell.angle_gamma   90.00
#
_symmetry.space_group_name_H-M   'P 1'
#
loop_
_entity.id
_entity.type
_entity.pdbx_description
1 polymer ?
#
loop_
_entity_poly.entity_id
_entity_poly.type
_entity_poly.pdbx_seq_one_letter_code
_entity_poly.pdbx_strand_id
1 'polypeptide(L)'
;MKKEPLIFLASSVIIITLVFIFSLRSTPKEKEPPELLSCATNDFSGNLLPDERQAYFEGREIEVPYLAYKPEVKNVLGVSNENRWIEVDLSEQKLKAWEGSTLFLETPVSTGLKWTPTPVGEYRIWIKLRATKMSGGTGRNYYYLPNVPYVMYFYKGYGLHGTYWHNDFGTPRSHGCVNLPTPIAEKLFYWISPVLTEGKSSVRSTTENGGTRIVIHE
;
A
#
# COMPACT_ATOMS: atom_id res chain seq x y z
N MET A 1 -74.10 -3.74 71.68
CA MET A 1 -73.22 -2.56 71.54
C MET A 1 -72.95 -2.32 70.06
N LYS A 2 -73.20 -1.09 69.57
CA LYS A 2 -73.13 -0.68 68.16
C LYS A 2 -71.82 0.08 67.86
N LYS A 3 -71.25 -0.25 66.69
CA LYS A 3 -70.49 0.54 65.69
C LYS A 3 -69.14 1.25 66.00
N GLU A 4 -68.12 0.75 65.28
CA GLU A 4 -67.04 1.43 64.50
C GLU A 4 -65.94 2.26 65.20
N PRO A 5 -64.83 2.65 64.52
CA PRO A 5 -63.84 1.89 63.72
C PRO A 5 -62.37 2.34 64.02
N LEU A 6 -61.29 1.71 63.50
CA LEU A 6 -60.02 2.46 63.27
C LEU A 6 -58.99 1.77 62.34
N ILE A 7 -58.85 2.35 61.14
CA ILE A 7 -57.62 2.72 60.39
C ILE A 7 -56.56 1.64 60.11
N PHE A 8 -56.52 1.19 58.85
CA PHE A 8 -55.31 0.67 58.21
C PHE A 8 -54.43 1.84 57.77
N LEU A 9 -53.21 1.92 58.31
CA LEU A 9 -52.15 2.79 57.79
C LEU A 9 -51.58 2.15 56.51
N ALA A 10 -51.76 2.84 55.39
CA ALA A 10 -51.10 2.53 54.13
C ALA A 10 -49.60 2.88 54.23
N SER A 11 -48.74 1.87 54.19
CA SER A 11 -47.29 2.04 54.00
C SER A 11 -46.96 2.10 52.50
N SER A 12 -46.76 3.34 52.04
CA SER A 12 -45.77 3.79 51.05
C SER A 12 -45.28 2.76 50.02
N VAL A 13 -45.85 2.82 48.82
CA VAL A 13 -45.19 2.31 47.60
C VAL A 13 -44.14 3.34 47.19
N ILE A 14 -42.86 3.04 47.38
CA ILE A 14 -41.75 3.77 46.72
C ILE A 14 -41.35 2.95 45.51
N ILE A 15 -41.80 3.38 44.33
CA ILE A 15 -41.33 2.89 43.04
C ILE A 15 -39.91 3.44 42.84
N ILE A 16 -38.89 2.61 43.05
CA ILE A 16 -37.53 2.91 42.58
C ILE A 16 -37.41 2.34 41.17
N THR A 17 -37.70 3.17 40.17
CA THR A 17 -37.33 2.88 38.78
C THR A 17 -35.80 2.84 38.67
N LEU A 18 -35.24 1.64 38.64
CA LEU A 18 -33.85 1.40 38.23
C LEU A 18 -33.74 1.60 36.71
N VAL A 19 -33.64 2.86 36.29
CA VAL A 19 -33.11 3.19 34.96
C VAL A 19 -31.59 3.24 35.10
N PHE A 20 -30.94 2.09 34.95
CA PHE A 20 -29.50 2.08 34.67
C PHE A 20 -29.32 2.58 33.24
N ILE A 21 -29.11 3.89 33.11
CA ILE A 21 -28.60 4.49 31.89
C ILE A 21 -27.21 3.89 31.68
N PHE A 22 -27.13 2.89 30.80
CA PHE A 22 -25.86 2.42 30.27
C PHE A 22 -25.25 3.61 29.52
N SER A 23 -24.39 4.36 30.22
CA SER A 23 -23.57 5.38 29.58
C SER A 23 -22.70 4.64 28.57
N LEU A 24 -23.14 4.66 27.32
CA LEU A 24 -22.28 4.45 26.16
C LEU A 24 -21.24 5.57 26.22
N ARG A 25 -20.19 5.36 27.03
CA ARG A 25 -18.91 5.99 26.79
C ARG A 25 -18.48 5.46 25.45
N SER A 26 -18.81 6.20 24.40
CA SER A 26 -18.10 6.12 23.14
C SER A 26 -16.63 6.27 23.50
N THR A 27 -15.87 5.19 23.35
CA THR A 27 -14.41 5.30 23.35
C THR A 27 -14.05 6.45 22.40
N PRO A 28 -13.13 7.35 22.76
CA PRO A 28 -12.66 8.33 21.81
C PRO A 28 -12.14 7.51 20.63
N LYS A 29 -12.76 7.66 19.45
CA LYS A 29 -12.24 7.11 18.21
C LYS A 29 -10.81 7.64 18.12
N GLU A 30 -9.85 6.76 18.38
CA GLU A 30 -8.44 7.09 18.28
C GLU A 30 -8.28 7.73 16.90
N LYS A 31 -7.83 8.98 16.87
CA LYS A 31 -7.67 9.70 15.61
C LYS A 31 -6.77 8.83 14.75
N GLU A 32 -7.33 8.28 13.68
CA GLU A 32 -6.53 7.64 12.65
C GLU A 32 -5.40 8.63 12.32
N PRO A 33 -4.13 8.18 12.35
CA PRO A 33 -3.02 9.07 12.03
C PRO A 33 -3.31 9.72 10.66
N PRO A 34 -2.98 11.01 10.49
CA PRO A 34 -3.29 11.72 9.25
C PRO A 34 -2.81 10.86 8.08
N GLU A 35 -3.69 10.60 7.10
CA GLU A 35 -3.45 9.73 5.95
C GLU A 35 -2.13 10.12 5.27
N LEU A 36 -1.04 9.56 5.78
CA LEU A 36 0.28 9.64 5.20
C LEU A 36 0.22 8.63 4.07
N LEU A 37 -0.47 9.00 2.99
CA LEU A 37 -0.77 8.09 1.90
C LEU A 37 0.57 7.79 1.22
N SER A 38 1.20 6.70 1.67
CA SER A 38 2.48 6.19 1.20
C SER A 38 2.53 6.25 -0.32
N CYS A 39 3.58 6.86 -0.88
CA CYS A 39 3.86 6.89 -2.32
C CYS A 39 2.70 7.31 -3.24
N ALA A 40 1.67 7.96 -2.71
CA ALA A 40 0.46 8.22 -3.48
C ALA A 40 0.75 9.24 -4.59
N THR A 41 0.22 8.95 -5.77
CA THR A 41 0.24 9.86 -6.90
C THR A 41 -1.18 10.27 -7.26
N ASN A 42 -1.33 11.49 -7.75
CA ASN A 42 -2.55 11.94 -8.40
C ASN A 42 -2.51 11.69 -9.93
N ASP A 43 -1.37 11.26 -10.44
CA ASP A 43 -1.15 10.95 -11.85
C ASP A 43 -1.01 9.44 -12.07
N PHE A 44 -2.11 8.83 -12.52
CA PHE A 44 -2.19 7.43 -12.91
C PHE A 44 -2.03 7.22 -14.42
N SER A 45 -1.57 8.22 -15.17
CA SER A 45 -1.35 8.09 -16.62
C SER A 45 -0.26 7.06 -16.93
N GLY A 46 0.74 6.94 -16.05
CA GLY A 46 1.91 6.12 -16.28
C GLY A 46 2.96 6.78 -17.19
N ASN A 47 2.73 8.03 -17.59
CA ASN A 47 3.55 8.72 -18.57
C ASN A 47 4.89 9.16 -17.95
N LEU A 48 5.91 9.16 -18.80
CA LEU A 48 7.20 9.72 -18.46
C LEU A 48 7.15 11.24 -18.46
N LEU A 49 7.92 11.84 -17.57
CA LEU A 49 8.23 13.27 -17.53
C LEU A 49 9.64 13.45 -18.10
N PRO A 50 9.81 13.69 -19.43
CA PRO A 50 11.11 13.64 -20.10
C PRO A 50 12.06 14.79 -19.68
N ASP A 51 11.49 15.89 -19.21
CA ASP A 51 12.23 17.08 -18.80
C ASP A 51 12.67 17.03 -17.32
N GLU A 52 12.14 16.09 -16.55
CA GLU A 52 12.44 15.93 -15.13
C GLU A 52 13.68 15.05 -14.92
N ARG A 53 14.84 15.69 -14.75
CA ARG A 53 16.15 15.02 -14.63
C ARG A 53 16.76 15.07 -13.22
N GLN A 54 16.12 15.78 -12.30
CA GLN A 54 16.60 15.93 -10.93
C GLN A 54 15.58 15.38 -9.94
N ALA A 55 16.07 14.55 -9.03
CA ALA A 55 15.35 14.03 -7.88
C ALA A 55 15.95 14.62 -6.60
N TYR A 56 15.16 14.60 -5.52
CA TYR A 56 15.59 14.99 -4.19
C TYR A 56 15.19 13.90 -3.19
N PHE A 57 16.14 13.45 -2.39
CA PHE A 57 15.90 12.43 -1.36
C PHE A 57 16.91 12.60 -0.21
N GLU A 58 16.42 12.54 1.05
CA GLU A 58 17.25 12.63 2.27
C GLU A 58 18.25 13.81 2.26
N GLY A 59 17.83 14.98 1.79
CA GLY A 59 18.69 16.17 1.78
C GLY A 59 19.62 16.28 0.57
N ARG A 60 19.54 15.37 -0.39
CA ARG A 60 20.47 15.29 -1.53
C ARG A 60 19.74 15.42 -2.86
N GLU A 61 20.35 16.14 -3.79
CA GLU A 61 19.99 16.09 -5.20
C GLU A 61 20.59 14.84 -5.83
N ILE A 62 19.78 14.15 -6.65
CA ILE A 62 20.13 12.91 -7.33
C ILE A 62 19.79 13.08 -8.81
N GLU A 63 20.74 12.79 -9.69
CA GLU A 63 20.45 12.72 -11.12
C GLU A 63 19.58 11.50 -11.40
N VAL A 64 18.47 11.71 -12.10
CA VAL A 64 17.58 10.61 -12.49
C VAL A 64 18.32 9.76 -13.53
N PRO A 65 18.52 8.44 -13.31
CA PRO A 65 19.27 7.62 -14.25
C PRO A 65 18.42 7.25 -15.47
N TYR A 66 19.09 6.95 -16.59
CA TYR A 66 18.46 6.53 -17.84
C TYR A 66 17.43 5.40 -17.68
N LEU A 67 17.69 4.45 -16.80
CA LEU A 67 16.78 3.33 -16.54
C LEU A 67 15.40 3.75 -16.03
N ALA A 68 15.29 4.92 -15.39
CA ALA A 68 14.01 5.46 -14.89
C ALA A 68 13.16 6.11 -15.99
N TYR A 69 13.77 6.57 -17.08
CA TYR A 69 13.07 7.17 -18.23
C TYR A 69 13.24 6.39 -19.54
N LYS A 70 13.78 5.17 -19.47
CA LYS A 70 13.92 4.26 -20.61
C LYS A 70 12.56 4.06 -21.30
N PRO A 71 12.38 4.56 -22.53
CA PRO A 71 11.16 4.36 -23.28
C PRO A 71 11.19 2.93 -23.83
N GLU A 72 10.78 1.94 -23.04
CA GLU A 72 10.77 0.55 -23.50
C GLU A 72 9.36 0.05 -23.85
N VAL A 73 9.26 -0.43 -25.09
CA VAL A 73 8.14 -1.20 -25.66
C VAL A 73 8.56 -2.66 -25.62
N LYS A 74 8.36 -3.33 -24.47
CA LYS A 74 8.58 -4.78 -24.39
C LYS A 74 7.25 -5.46 -24.64
N ASN A 75 7.09 -5.99 -25.85
CA ASN A 75 5.94 -6.79 -26.27
C ASN A 75 6.02 -8.16 -25.59
N VAL A 76 5.65 -8.22 -24.31
CA VAL A 76 5.39 -9.50 -23.67
C VAL A 76 3.96 -9.87 -24.06
N LEU A 77 3.83 -10.85 -24.96
CA LEU A 77 2.58 -11.59 -25.21
C LEU A 77 2.25 -12.40 -23.93
N GLY A 78 2.00 -11.69 -22.84
CA GLY A 78 1.77 -12.27 -21.53
C GLY A 78 0.33 -12.77 -21.48
N VAL A 79 0.15 -14.07 -21.58
CA VAL A 79 -1.10 -14.70 -21.14
C VAL A 79 -1.18 -14.48 -19.63
N SER A 80 -2.31 -13.92 -19.16
CA SER A 80 -2.61 -13.86 -17.73
C SER A 80 -2.57 -15.29 -17.18
N ASN A 81 -1.65 -15.57 -16.25
CA ASN A 81 -1.57 -16.86 -15.58
C ASN A 81 -1.95 -16.68 -14.11
N GLU A 82 -3.11 -17.19 -13.73
CA GLU A 82 -3.65 -17.08 -12.36
C GLU A 82 -2.77 -17.77 -11.31
N ASN A 83 -1.86 -18.65 -11.73
CA ASN A 83 -0.93 -19.34 -10.84
C ASN A 83 0.24 -18.46 -10.38
N ARG A 84 0.37 -17.22 -10.88
CA ARG A 84 1.44 -16.29 -10.46
C ARG A 84 1.06 -15.54 -9.19
N TRP A 85 1.95 -15.51 -8.21
CA TRP A 85 1.77 -14.76 -6.98
C TRP A 85 3.10 -14.25 -6.42
N ILE A 86 3.02 -13.26 -5.53
CA ILE A 86 4.15 -12.61 -4.88
C ILE A 86 4.07 -12.85 -3.37
N GLU A 87 5.21 -13.14 -2.76
CA GLU A 87 5.44 -13.18 -1.32
C GLU A 87 6.40 -12.05 -0.95
N VAL A 88 6.08 -11.30 0.09
CA VAL A 88 6.98 -10.32 0.70
C VAL A 88 7.12 -10.66 2.17
N ASP A 89 8.34 -10.98 2.55
CA ASP A 89 8.74 -11.27 3.93
C ASP A 89 9.40 -10.01 4.51
N LEU A 90 8.75 -9.41 5.50
CA LEU A 90 9.19 -8.21 6.18
C LEU A 90 10.32 -8.49 7.18
N SER A 91 10.45 -9.69 7.74
CA SER A 91 11.56 -10.00 8.65
C SER A 91 12.85 -10.28 7.87
N GLU A 92 12.75 -10.93 6.72
CA GLU A 92 13.90 -11.19 5.84
C GLU A 92 14.22 -10.04 4.87
N GLN A 93 13.30 -9.06 4.72
CA GLN A 93 13.39 -8.01 3.70
C GLN A 93 13.60 -8.57 2.29
N LYS A 94 12.77 -9.57 1.93
CA LYS A 94 12.83 -10.24 0.64
C LYS A 94 11.48 -10.26 -0.05
N LEU A 95 11.54 -10.29 -1.37
CA LEU A 95 10.42 -10.61 -2.22
C LEU A 95 10.73 -11.89 -3.00
N LYS A 96 9.77 -12.81 -3.01
CA LYS A 96 9.77 -13.99 -3.88
C LYS A 96 8.57 -13.92 -4.83
N ALA A 97 8.80 -14.26 -6.10
CA ALA A 97 7.76 -14.37 -7.10
C ALA A 97 7.64 -15.83 -7.54
N TRP A 98 6.42 -16.34 -7.57
CA TRP A 98 6.12 -17.77 -7.71
C TRP A 98 5.16 -18.02 -8.87
N GLU A 99 5.43 -19.05 -9.68
CA GLU A 99 4.46 -19.63 -10.64
C GLU A 99 4.05 -21.00 -10.12
N GLY A 100 2.86 -21.09 -9.52
CA GLY A 100 2.46 -22.23 -8.72
C GLY A 100 3.44 -22.43 -7.55
N SER A 101 4.19 -23.53 -7.59
CA SER A 101 5.25 -23.89 -6.64
C SER A 101 6.68 -23.63 -7.16
N THR A 102 6.82 -23.13 -8.38
CA THR A 102 8.14 -22.84 -8.97
C THR A 102 8.56 -21.42 -8.67
N LEU A 103 9.75 -21.26 -8.08
CA LEU A 103 10.33 -19.94 -7.82
C LEU A 103 10.80 -19.30 -9.14
N PHE A 104 10.19 -18.18 -9.51
CA PHE A 104 10.57 -17.41 -10.69
C PHE A 104 11.73 -16.45 -10.40
N LEU A 105 11.65 -15.70 -9.30
CA LEU A 105 12.75 -14.87 -8.81
C LEU A 105 12.66 -14.66 -7.30
N GLU A 106 13.81 -14.36 -6.69
CA GLU A 106 13.96 -13.85 -5.33
C GLU A 106 14.86 -12.61 -5.38
N THR A 107 14.55 -11.58 -4.59
CA THR A 107 15.36 -10.37 -4.49
C THR A 107 15.29 -9.78 -3.07
N PRO A 108 16.38 -9.18 -2.56
CA PRO A 108 16.26 -8.28 -1.42
C PRO A 108 15.40 -7.07 -1.82
N VAL A 109 14.66 -6.52 -0.85
CA VAL A 109 13.81 -5.33 -1.00
C VAL A 109 14.01 -4.38 0.18
N SER A 110 13.53 -3.14 0.05
CA SER A 110 13.41 -2.23 1.19
C SER A 110 11.95 -1.88 1.43
N THR A 111 11.41 -2.29 2.57
CA THR A 111 10.02 -2.04 2.95
C THR A 111 9.88 -0.78 3.80
N GLY A 112 8.68 -0.52 4.30
CA GLY A 112 8.34 0.63 5.11
C GLY A 112 9.08 0.70 6.45
N LEU A 113 9.54 1.90 6.81
CA LEU A 113 10.10 2.18 8.12
C LEU A 113 9.06 1.98 9.23
N LYS A 114 9.52 1.86 10.49
CA LYS A 114 8.67 1.66 11.68
C LYS A 114 7.48 2.64 11.78
N TRP A 115 7.67 3.90 11.42
CA TRP A 115 6.64 4.94 11.50
C TRP A 115 5.74 5.03 10.26
N THR A 116 6.10 4.29 9.22
CA THR A 116 5.42 4.22 7.93
C THR A 116 5.48 2.79 7.40
N PRO A 117 4.94 1.81 8.15
CA PRO A 117 5.17 0.41 7.87
C PRO A 117 4.47 -0.02 6.58
N THR A 118 5.04 -1.04 5.93
CA THR A 118 4.33 -1.77 4.88
C THR A 118 3.23 -2.62 5.55
N PRO A 119 1.97 -2.54 5.10
CA PRO A 119 0.89 -3.28 5.74
C PRO A 119 0.97 -4.77 5.41
N VAL A 120 0.86 -5.61 6.43
CA VAL A 120 0.75 -7.07 6.29
C VAL A 120 -0.65 -7.46 5.81
N GLY A 121 -0.74 -8.55 5.05
CA GLY A 121 -2.00 -9.08 4.55
C GLY A 121 -1.90 -9.66 3.15
N GLU A 122 -3.05 -10.07 2.63
CA GLU A 122 -3.21 -10.52 1.25
C GLU A 122 -3.90 -9.44 0.43
N TYR A 123 -3.31 -9.09 -0.71
CA TYR A 123 -3.80 -8.06 -1.62
C TYR A 123 -3.71 -8.53 -3.08
N ARG A 124 -4.19 -7.68 -3.99
CA ARG A 124 -4.01 -7.84 -5.44
C ARG A 124 -3.56 -6.53 -6.06
N ILE A 125 -2.72 -6.63 -7.09
CA ILE A 125 -2.25 -5.47 -7.84
C ILE A 125 -3.43 -4.83 -8.58
N TRP A 126 -3.82 -3.63 -8.17
CA TRP A 126 -5.01 -2.96 -8.73
C TRP A 126 -4.67 -2.01 -9.87
N ILE A 127 -3.42 -1.54 -9.97
CA ILE A 127 -2.93 -0.77 -11.11
C ILE A 127 -1.41 -0.96 -11.27
N LYS A 128 -0.96 -0.88 -12.52
CA LYS A 128 0.45 -0.76 -12.87
C LYS A 128 0.69 0.52 -13.68
N LEU A 129 1.78 1.22 -13.39
CA LEU A 129 2.23 2.43 -14.07
C LEU A 129 3.68 2.24 -14.53
N ARG A 130 3.97 2.52 -15.81
CA ARG A 130 5.34 2.50 -16.33
C ARG A 130 6.24 3.44 -15.54
N ALA A 131 5.74 4.65 -15.27
CA ALA A 131 6.37 5.63 -14.41
C ALA A 131 5.33 6.52 -13.73
N THR A 132 5.64 7.07 -12.57
CA THR A 132 4.89 8.18 -11.99
C THR A 132 5.81 9.02 -11.11
N LYS A 133 5.46 10.29 -10.89
CA LYS A 133 6.14 11.11 -9.89
C LYS A 133 5.63 10.75 -8.50
N MET A 134 6.55 10.55 -7.57
CA MET A 134 6.23 10.42 -6.14
C MET A 134 6.91 11.57 -5.39
N SER A 135 6.13 12.32 -4.62
CA SER A 135 6.65 13.37 -3.75
C SER A 135 5.84 13.43 -2.48
N GLY A 136 6.51 13.73 -1.37
CA GLY A 136 5.88 13.76 -0.06
C GLY A 136 6.91 14.04 1.02
N GLY A 137 6.48 13.82 2.27
CA GLY A 137 7.28 14.21 3.43
C GLY A 137 7.36 15.72 3.61
N THR A 138 7.97 16.15 4.71
CA THR A 138 8.19 17.56 5.03
C THR A 138 9.55 17.72 5.71
N GLY A 139 10.12 18.93 5.62
CA GLY A 139 11.41 19.24 6.25
C GLY A 139 12.50 18.25 5.83
N ARG A 140 13.15 17.61 6.80
CA ARG A 140 14.25 16.65 6.56
C ARG A 140 13.82 15.36 5.87
N ASN A 141 12.53 15.02 5.89
CA ASN A 141 11.99 13.80 5.27
C ASN A 141 11.36 14.07 3.91
N TYR A 142 11.48 15.30 3.39
CA TYR A 142 10.96 15.65 2.08
C TYR A 142 11.66 14.83 0.98
N TYR A 143 10.87 14.35 0.02
CA TYR A 143 11.36 13.72 -1.19
C TYR A 143 10.60 14.20 -2.43
N TYR A 144 11.33 14.24 -3.54
CA TYR A 144 10.85 14.53 -4.88
C TYR A 144 11.47 13.53 -5.84
N LEU A 145 10.67 12.58 -6.32
CA LEU A 145 11.14 11.47 -7.12
C LEU A 145 10.35 11.45 -8.44
N PRO A 146 10.82 12.14 -9.48
CA PRO A 146 10.22 12.03 -10.80
C PRO A 146 10.47 10.65 -11.39
N ASN A 147 9.59 10.21 -12.29
CA ASN A 147 9.75 8.98 -13.04
C ASN A 147 10.07 7.74 -12.19
N VAL A 148 9.44 7.58 -11.01
CA VAL A 148 9.55 6.33 -10.23
C VAL A 148 9.06 5.19 -11.13
N PRO A 149 9.93 4.23 -11.47
CA PRO A 149 9.63 3.33 -12.58
C PRO A 149 8.94 2.05 -12.08
N TYR A 150 8.19 1.40 -12.97
CA TYR A 150 7.61 0.06 -12.77
C TYR A 150 6.71 -0.05 -11.52
N VAL A 151 5.85 0.94 -11.31
CA VAL A 151 4.97 0.99 -10.13
C VAL A 151 3.84 -0.02 -10.26
N MET A 152 3.61 -0.82 -9.23
CA MET A 152 2.56 -1.83 -9.14
C MET A 152 1.87 -1.68 -7.78
N TYR A 153 0.78 -0.92 -7.71
CA TYR A 153 0.07 -0.66 -6.46
C TYR A 153 -0.85 -1.83 -6.09
N PHE A 154 -0.83 -2.24 -4.82
CA PHE A 154 -1.64 -3.35 -4.30
C PHE A 154 -2.68 -2.92 -3.25
N TYR A 155 -2.47 -1.79 -2.56
CA TYR A 155 -3.42 -1.30 -1.56
C TYR A 155 -3.33 0.22 -1.43
N LYS A 156 -4.39 0.97 -1.78
CA LYS A 156 -4.34 2.44 -1.82
C LYS A 156 -3.06 2.93 -2.53
N GLY A 157 -2.24 3.78 -1.91
CA GLY A 157 -0.93 4.22 -2.41
C GLY A 157 0.24 3.25 -2.16
N TYR A 158 0.05 2.14 -1.46
CA TYR A 158 1.11 1.16 -1.22
C TYR A 158 1.33 0.30 -2.47
N GLY A 159 2.60 0.17 -2.86
CA GLY A 159 2.97 -0.55 -4.07
C GLY A 159 4.40 -1.06 -4.06
N LEU A 160 4.68 -1.90 -5.05
CA LEU A 160 6.01 -2.30 -5.48
C LEU A 160 6.50 -1.29 -6.51
N HIS A 161 7.76 -0.91 -6.51
CA HIS A 161 8.32 -0.10 -7.60
C HIS A 161 9.84 -0.23 -7.69
N GLY A 162 10.41 0.16 -8.83
CA GLY A 162 11.84 0.33 -8.97
C GLY A 162 12.33 1.52 -8.17
N THR A 163 13.52 1.41 -7.60
CA THR A 163 14.16 2.46 -6.81
C THR A 163 15.50 2.82 -7.41
N TYR A 164 15.74 4.12 -7.62
CA TYR A 164 16.98 4.64 -8.17
C TYR A 164 17.75 5.56 -7.20
N TRP A 165 17.13 6.00 -6.11
CA TRP A 165 17.70 6.99 -5.18
C TRP A 165 18.48 6.36 -4.01
N HIS A 166 18.38 5.04 -3.82
CA HIS A 166 19.16 4.30 -2.83
C HIS A 166 19.37 2.84 -3.27
N ASN A 167 20.31 2.14 -2.63
CA ASN A 167 20.64 0.72 -2.89
C ASN A 167 20.60 -0.16 -1.63
N ASP A 168 20.01 0.32 -0.52
CA ASP A 168 19.97 -0.37 0.78
C ASP A 168 18.98 -1.55 0.86
N PHE A 169 18.83 -2.31 -0.22
CA PHE A 169 17.96 -3.47 -0.28
C PHE A 169 18.36 -4.52 0.77
N GLY A 170 17.37 -5.14 1.42
CA GLY A 170 17.58 -5.98 2.59
C GLY A 170 17.38 -5.25 3.92
N THR A 171 17.05 -3.95 3.89
CA THR A 171 16.72 -3.15 5.08
C THR A 171 15.52 -2.24 4.82
N PRO A 172 14.66 -1.95 5.82
CA PRO A 172 13.56 -0.99 5.65
C PRO A 172 14.08 0.43 5.38
N ARG A 173 13.53 1.09 4.37
CA ARG A 173 13.91 2.46 3.96
C ARG A 173 12.76 3.32 3.43
N SER A 174 11.62 2.72 3.12
CA SER A 174 10.56 3.43 2.41
C SER A 174 9.54 4.05 3.39
N HIS A 175 8.64 4.84 2.82
CA HIS A 175 7.46 5.35 3.53
C HIS A 175 6.26 4.37 3.46
N GLY A 176 6.49 3.09 3.18
CA GLY A 176 5.46 2.03 3.15
C GLY A 176 5.51 1.15 1.89
N CYS A 177 5.98 1.69 0.77
CA CYS A 177 6.16 0.90 -0.46
C CYS A 177 7.24 -0.18 -0.32
N VAL A 178 7.20 -1.18 -1.17
CA VAL A 178 8.25 -2.19 -1.29
C VAL A 178 9.18 -1.75 -2.43
N ASN A 179 10.39 -1.34 -2.08
CA ASN A 179 11.39 -0.82 -3.01
C ASN A 179 12.21 -1.98 -3.57
N LEU A 180 12.30 -2.08 -4.90
CA LEU A 180 13.05 -3.11 -5.61
C LEU A 180 14.23 -2.51 -6.38
N PRO A 181 15.30 -3.30 -6.61
CA PRO A 181 16.26 -2.97 -7.65
C PRO A 181 15.52 -2.74 -8.97
N THR A 182 15.76 -1.59 -9.61
CA THR A 182 14.99 -1.17 -10.81
C THR A 182 14.95 -2.24 -11.91
N PRO A 183 16.04 -2.96 -12.25
CA PRO A 183 15.99 -4.06 -13.23
C PRO A 183 15.11 -5.25 -12.80
N ILE A 184 14.97 -5.50 -11.50
CA ILE A 184 14.07 -6.54 -10.98
C ILE A 184 12.62 -6.08 -11.03
N ALA A 185 12.36 -4.82 -10.70
CA ALA A 185 11.03 -4.22 -10.86
C ALA A 185 10.55 -4.31 -12.32
N GLU A 186 11.43 -4.08 -13.29
CA GLU A 186 11.15 -4.25 -14.73
C GLU A 186 10.73 -5.68 -15.07
N LYS A 187 11.51 -6.67 -14.66
CA LYS A 187 11.19 -8.09 -14.89
C LYS A 187 9.85 -8.45 -14.26
N LEU A 188 9.64 -8.07 -13.01
CA LEU A 188 8.41 -8.38 -12.27
C LEU A 188 7.20 -7.72 -12.93
N PHE A 189 7.28 -6.42 -13.25
CA PHE A 189 6.20 -5.63 -13.84
C PHE A 189 5.64 -6.25 -15.11
N TYR A 190 6.48 -6.77 -16.00
CA TYR A 190 6.04 -7.39 -17.24
C TYR A 190 5.64 -8.86 -17.09
N TRP A 191 6.02 -9.50 -15.98
CA TRP A 191 5.69 -10.88 -15.69
C TRP A 191 4.35 -11.05 -14.97
N ILE A 192 3.91 -10.04 -14.20
CA ILE A 192 2.65 -10.08 -13.43
C ILE A 192 1.45 -9.43 -14.13
N SER A 193 0.25 -9.77 -13.66
CA SER A 193 -1.02 -9.16 -14.05
C SER A 193 -1.41 -8.00 -13.11
N PRO A 194 -2.23 -7.01 -13.55
CA PRO A 194 -2.92 -6.94 -14.84
C PRO A 194 -1.94 -6.77 -16.01
N VAL A 195 -2.15 -7.48 -17.12
CA VAL A 195 -1.28 -7.39 -18.29
C VAL A 195 -1.41 -6.00 -18.91
N LEU A 196 -0.28 -5.32 -19.12
CA LEU A 196 -0.24 -4.02 -19.76
C LEU A 196 -0.37 -4.22 -21.27
N THR A 197 -1.40 -3.64 -21.88
CA THR A 197 -1.61 -3.69 -23.33
C THR A 197 -0.53 -2.91 -24.07
N GLU A 198 -0.16 -3.38 -25.26
CA GLU A 198 0.82 -2.71 -26.12
C GLU A 198 0.47 -1.23 -26.36
N GLY A 199 1.50 -0.37 -26.33
CA GLY A 199 1.35 1.08 -26.51
C GLY A 199 0.74 1.82 -25.32
N LYS A 200 0.40 1.14 -24.22
CA LYS A 200 -0.10 1.78 -22.99
C LYS A 200 1.03 1.98 -21.97
N SER A 201 0.87 3.03 -21.16
CA SER A 201 1.77 3.38 -20.06
C SER A 201 1.19 3.04 -18.68
N SER A 202 -0.11 2.72 -18.61
CA SER A 202 -0.78 2.28 -17.39
C SER A 202 -1.85 1.23 -17.68
N VAL A 203 -2.18 0.44 -16.66
CA VAL A 203 -3.29 -0.53 -16.70
C VAL A 203 -3.88 -0.73 -15.32
N ARG A 204 -5.20 -0.67 -15.21
CA ARG A 204 -5.97 -1.04 -14.00
C ARG A 204 -6.45 -2.48 -14.12
N SER A 205 -6.55 -3.18 -12.99
CA SER A 205 -7.14 -4.51 -12.95
C SER A 205 -8.63 -4.47 -13.28
N THR A 206 -9.10 -5.45 -14.05
CA THR A 206 -10.53 -5.69 -14.31
C THR A 206 -10.88 -7.13 -13.93
N THR A 207 -12.14 -7.51 -14.13
CA THR A 207 -12.59 -8.90 -13.97
C THR A 207 -11.89 -9.85 -14.95
N GLU A 208 -11.60 -9.41 -16.17
CA GLU A 208 -10.95 -10.18 -17.23
C GLU A 208 -9.42 -10.08 -17.16
N ASN A 209 -8.91 -8.99 -16.62
CA ASN A 209 -7.48 -8.71 -16.46
C ASN A 209 -7.16 -8.49 -14.98
N GLY A 210 -7.32 -9.55 -14.19
CA GLY A 210 -7.18 -9.51 -12.74
C GLY A 210 -5.77 -9.18 -12.27
N GLY A 211 -5.65 -8.57 -11.10
CA GLY A 211 -4.37 -8.31 -10.46
C GLY A 211 -3.72 -9.56 -9.89
N THR A 212 -2.40 -9.69 -10.08
CA THR A 212 -1.60 -10.72 -9.39
C THR A 212 -1.75 -10.59 -7.89
N ARG A 213 -1.90 -11.73 -7.20
CA ARG A 213 -1.99 -11.82 -5.75
C ARG A 213 -0.62 -11.52 -5.12
N ILE A 214 -0.63 -10.77 -4.03
CA ILE A 214 0.54 -10.51 -3.19
C ILE A 214 0.18 -10.84 -1.74
N VAL A 215 1.06 -11.58 -1.07
CA VAL A 215 0.98 -11.91 0.35
C VAL A 215 2.16 -11.24 1.05
N ILE A 216 1.87 -10.47 2.09
CA ILE A 216 2.87 -9.73 2.87
C ILE A 216 2.77 -10.20 4.31
N HIS A 217 3.88 -10.67 4.88
CA HIS A 217 3.94 -11.19 6.24
C HIS A 217 5.28 -10.85 6.91
N GLU A 218 5.37 -11.14 8.20
CA GLU A 218 6.60 -11.07 9.00
C GLU A 218 7.27 -12.45 9.09
#